data_AF-A0A7C0XKF5-F1
#
_entry.id   AF-A0A7C0XKF5-F1
#
_cell.length_a   1.000
_cell.length_b   1.000
_cell.length_c   1.000
_cell.angle_alpha   90.00
_cell.angle_beta   90.00
_cell.angle_gamma   90.00
#
_symmetry.space_group_name_H-M   'P 1'
#
loop_
_entity.id
_entity.type
_entity.pdbx_description
1 polymer ?
#
loop_
_entity_poly.entity_id
_entity_poly.type
_entity_poly.pdbx_seq_one_letter_code
_entity_poly.pdbx_strand_id
1 'polypeptide(L)' 'IQRGHMKLHARNIAIQAGAKGELIDLLVQRMVEERKIRLDRAKELLKELTSSNS' A
#
# COMPACT_ATOMS: atom_id res chain seq x y z
N ILE A 1 -15.87 -13.51 0.41
CA ILE A 1 -14.53 -13.00 0.77
C ILE A 1 -14.66 -12.22 2.07
N GLN A 2 -14.16 -12.77 3.17
CA GLN A 2 -14.29 -12.23 4.54
C GLN A 2 -13.59 -10.86 4.67
N ARG A 3 -14.25 -9.90 5.34
CA ARG A 3 -13.80 -8.50 5.53
C ARG A 3 -12.40 -8.34 6.14
N GLY A 4 -11.85 -9.36 6.80
CA GLY A 4 -10.49 -9.36 7.35
C GLY A 4 -9.38 -9.56 6.32
N HIS A 5 -9.63 -10.24 5.20
CA HIS A 5 -8.55 -10.65 4.27
C HIS A 5 -8.06 -9.52 3.38
N MET A 6 -8.90 -8.54 3.07
CA MET A 6 -8.52 -7.43 2.17
C MET A 6 -7.43 -6.55 2.78
N LYS A 7 -7.52 -6.27 4.08
CA LYS A 7 -6.53 -5.43 4.78
C LYS A 7 -5.19 -6.15 4.92
N LEU A 8 -5.21 -7.46 5.20
CA LEU A 8 -4.00 -8.28 5.25
C LEU A 8 -3.34 -8.39 3.87
N HIS A 9 -4.13 -8.61 2.82
CA HIS A 9 -3.62 -8.71 1.45
C HIS A 9 -2.99 -7.38 1.00
N ALA A 10 -3.66 -6.25 1.24
CA ALA A 10 -3.10 -4.92 0.97
C ALA A 10 -1.81 -4.68 1.78
N ARG A 11 -1.78 -5.09 3.05
CA ARG A 11 -0.60 -4.93 3.91
C ARG A 11 0.58 -5.77 3.40
N ASN A 12 0.35 -6.99 2.96
CA ASN A 12 1.37 -7.85 2.34
C ASN A 12 1.90 -7.26 1.03
N ILE A 13 1.04 -6.62 0.23
CA ILE A 13 1.46 -5.92 -0.99
C ILE A 13 2.31 -4.69 -0.65
N ALA A 14 1.92 -3.90 0.35
CA ALA A 14 2.69 -2.75 0.80
C ALA A 14 4.09 -3.13 1.31
N ILE A 15 4.19 -4.22 2.09
CA ILE A 15 5.47 -4.77 2.56
C ILE A 15 6.32 -5.23 1.36
N GLN A 16 5.74 -5.96 0.40
CA GLN A 16 6.44 -6.39 -0.82
C GLN A 16 6.89 -5.22 -1.71
N ALA A 17 6.16 -4.10 -1.69
CA ALA A 17 6.58 -2.88 -2.37
C ALA A 17 7.78 -2.20 -1.69
N GLY A 18 8.11 -2.57 -0.45
CA GLY A 18 9.21 -2.03 0.33
C GLY A 18 8.78 -0.96 1.35
N ALA A 19 7.48 -0.78 1.58
CA ALA A 19 6.98 0.14 2.59
C ALA A 19 7.35 -0.35 4.00
N LYS A 20 7.71 0.59 4.88
CA LYS A 20 8.11 0.29 6.27
C LYS A 20 7.42 1.24 7.24
N GLY A 21 7.10 0.72 8.43
CA GLY A 21 6.47 1.50 9.50
C GLY A 21 5.15 2.13 9.05
N GLU A 22 5.03 3.45 9.24
CA GLU A 22 3.84 4.25 8.93
C GLU A 22 3.50 4.28 7.43
N LEU A 23 4.50 4.09 6.55
CA LEU A 23 4.29 4.04 5.10
C LEU A 23 3.39 2.86 4.72
N ILE A 24 3.41 1.75 5.48
CA ILE A 24 2.57 0.58 5.20
C ILE A 24 1.10 0.95 5.32
N ASP A 25 0.72 1.63 6.41
CA ASP A 25 -0.68 1.99 6.65
C ASP A 25 -1.18 3.04 5.66
N LEU A 26 -0.33 4.03 5.32
CA LEU A 26 -0.60 5.02 4.26
C LEU A 26 -0.82 4.36 2.89
N LEU A 27 0.03 3.38 2.53
CA LEU A 27 -0.10 2.67 1.27
C LEU A 27 -1.34 1.78 1.22
N VAL A 28 -1.61 1.05 2.31
CA VAL A 28 -2.80 0.22 2.44
C VAL A 28 -4.06 1.08 2.28
N GLN A 29 -4.11 2.23 2.95
CA GLN A 29 -5.24 3.14 2.84
C GLN A 29 -5.45 3.60 1.40
N ARG A 30 -4.40 4.12 0.73
CA ARG A 30 -4.48 4.56 -0.67
C ARG A 30 -4.88 3.44 -1.63
N MET A 31 -4.31 2.24 -1.49
CA MET A 31 -4.68 1.10 -2.34
C MET A 31 -6.13 0.66 -2.16
N VAL A 32 -6.66 0.74 -0.94
CA VAL A 32 -8.05 0.39 -0.63
C VAL A 32 -9.01 1.48 -1.15
N GLU A 33 -8.66 2.75 -0.96
CA GLU A 33 -9.41 3.90 -1.51
C GLU A 33 -9.49 3.85 -3.03
N GLU A 34 -8.37 3.58 -3.71
CA GLU A 34 -8.33 3.41 -5.17
C GLU A 34 -8.93 2.09 -5.65
N ARG A 35 -9.25 1.16 -4.74
CA ARG A 35 -9.58 -0.25 -5.03
C ARG A 35 -8.56 -0.96 -5.94
N LYS A 36 -7.30 -0.51 -5.89
CA LYS A 36 -6.17 -1.04 -6.69
C LYS A 36 -5.14 -1.65 -5.76
N ILE A 37 -5.39 -2.89 -5.36
CA ILE A 37 -4.46 -3.67 -4.51
C ILE A 37 -3.55 -4.49 -5.42
N ARG A 38 -2.51 -3.87 -5.96
CA ARG A 38 -1.52 -4.52 -6.85
C ARG A 38 -0.11 -4.02 -6.55
N LEU A 39 0.89 -4.86 -6.79
CA LEU A 39 2.29 -4.58 -6.45
C LEU A 39 2.90 -3.44 -7.30
N ASP A 40 2.51 -3.35 -8.58
CA ASP A 40 2.87 -2.26 -9.48
C ASP A 40 2.42 -0.90 -8.90
N ARG A 41 1.12 -0.78 -8.59
CA ARG A 41 0.55 0.44 -8.01
C ARG A 41 1.14 0.76 -6.64
N ALA A 42 1.40 -0.26 -5.83
CA ALA A 42 2.01 -0.07 -4.52
C ALA A 42 3.43 0.54 -4.61
N LYS A 43 4.23 0.14 -5.62
CA LYS A 43 5.55 0.72 -5.84
C LYS A 43 5.48 2.17 -6.31
N GLU A 44 4.52 2.49 -7.19
CA GLU A 44 4.25 3.88 -7.61
C GLU A 44 3.86 4.76 -6.43
N LEU A 45 2.87 4.33 -5.65
CA LEU A 45 2.40 5.05 -4.46
C LEU A 45 3.51 5.24 -3.44
N LEU A 46 4.36 4.23 -3.23
CA LEU A 46 5.52 4.35 -2.36
C LEU A 46 6.46 5.44 -2.85
N LYS A 47 6.76 5.45 -4.15
CA LYS A 47 7.61 6.46 -4.77
C LYS A 47 6.99 7.85 -4.63
N GLU A 48 5.72 8.02 -4.94
CA GLU A 48 4.98 9.28 -4.76
C GLU A 48 5.08 9.79 -3.31
N LEU A 49 4.80 8.93 -2.33
CA LEU A 49 4.86 9.26 -0.89
C LEU A 49 6.29 9.63 -0.43
N THR A 50 7.31 8.96 -0.94
CA THR A 50 8.72 9.27 -0.60
C THR A 50 9.28 10.47 -1.34
N SER A 51 8.87 10.71 -2.59
CA SER A 51 9.36 11.81 -3.42
C SER A 51 8.70 13.15 -3.08
N SER A 52 7.46 13.17 -2.59
CA SER A 52 6.82 14.41 -2.12
C SER A 52 7.36 14.92 -0.79
N ASN A 53 8.20 14.14 -0.10
CA ASN A 53 8.79 14.48 1.19
C ASN A 53 10.26 14.95 1.09
N SER A 54 10.74 15.27 -0.12
CA SER A 54 12.10 15.77 -0.40
C SER A 54 12.08 17.20 -0.91
#